data_AF-A0A925SMP0-F1
#
_entry.id   AF-A0A925SMP0-F1
#
_cell.length_a   1.000
_cell.length_b   1.000
_cell.length_c   1.000
_cell.angle_alpha   90.00
_cell.angle_beta   90.00
_cell.angle_gamma   90.00
#
_symmetry.space_group_name_H-M   'P 1'
#
loop_
_entity.id
_entity.type
_entity.pdbx_description
1 polymer ?
#
loop_
_entity_poly.entity_id
_entity_poly.type
_entity_poly.pdbx_seq_one_letter_code
_entity_poly.pdbx_strand_id
1 'polypeptide(L)' 'EAIALPAAIDYGAISGLSTELRQKLAKGRPASLAQAARIDGMTPAALMLVLAHVKKSPQRRSA' A
#
# COMPACT_ATOMS: atom_id res chain seq x y z
N GLU A 1 -10.04 -9.46 9.10
CA GLU A 1 -10.41 -8.13 8.55
C GLU A 1 -9.28 -7.59 7.70
N ALA A 2 -9.59 -6.89 6.61
CA ALA A 2 -8.58 -6.27 5.75
C ALA A 2 -8.48 -4.78 6.07
N ILE A 3 -7.26 -4.30 6.34
CA ILE A 3 -7.00 -2.88 6.58
C ILE A 3 -7.28 -2.09 5.31
N ALA A 4 -8.17 -1.10 5.38
CA ALA A 4 -8.49 -0.23 4.25
C ALA A 4 -7.29 0.65 3.90
N LEU A 5 -6.97 0.73 2.61
CA LEU A 5 -5.91 1.61 2.09
C LEU A 5 -6.55 2.93 1.62
N PRO A 6 -5.95 4.09 1.94
CA PRO A 6 -6.43 5.37 1.44
C PRO A 6 -6.38 5.41 -0.10
N ALA A 7 -7.42 5.92 -0.74
CA ALA A 7 -7.48 6.05 -2.21
C ALA A 7 -6.38 6.96 -2.78
N ALA A 8 -5.88 7.90 -1.97
CA ALA A 8 -4.84 8.86 -2.33
C ALA A 8 -3.43 8.45 -1.84
N ILE A 9 -3.21 7.17 -1.53
CA ILE A 9 -1.89 6.67 -1.14
C ILE A 9 -0.87 6.84 -2.27
N ASP A 10 0.31 7.38 -1.95
CA ASP A 10 1.43 7.45 -2.87
C ASP A 10 2.37 6.26 -2.67
N TYR A 11 2.16 5.21 -3.46
CA TYR A 11 3.06 4.04 -3.46
C TYR A 11 4.49 4.38 -3.92
N GLY A 12 4.66 5.48 -4.67
CA GLY A 12 5.96 6.00 -5.10
C GLY A 12 6.82 6.47 -3.92
N ALA A 13 6.20 6.99 -2.87
CA ALA A 13 6.87 7.47 -1.66
C ALA A 13 7.27 6.36 -0.68
N ILE A 14 6.93 5.10 -0.94
CA ILE A 14 7.22 3.97 -0.03
C ILE A 14 8.64 3.45 -0.28
N SER A 15 9.58 3.88 0.56
CA SER A 15 10.94 3.34 0.57
C SER A 15 10.94 1.82 0.83
N GLY A 16 11.81 1.09 0.13
CA GLY A 16 11.95 -0.37 0.26
C GLY A 16 11.05 -1.21 -0.64
N LEU A 17 10.04 -0.61 -1.31
CA LEU A 17 9.32 -1.32 -2.38
C LEU A 17 10.14 -1.33 -3.67
N SER A 18 10.14 -2.46 -4.37
CA SER A 18 10.70 -2.53 -5.73
C SER A 18 9.89 -1.65 -6.69
N THR A 19 10.54 -1.17 -7.75
CA THR A 19 9.89 -0.37 -8.79
C THR A 19 8.70 -1.12 -9.40
N GLU A 20 8.84 -2.43 -9.63
CA GLU A 20 7.78 -3.27 -10.16
C GLU A 20 6.55 -3.32 -9.23
N LEU A 21 6.76 -3.53 -7.92
CA LEU A 21 5.65 -3.56 -6.97
C LEU A 21 4.96 -2.20 -6.85
N ARG A 22 5.72 -1.09 -6.89
CA ARG A 22 5.14 0.26 -6.92
C ARG A 22 4.24 0.45 -8.14
N GLN A 23 4.70 0.02 -9.31
CA GLN A 23 3.92 0.10 -10.55
C GLN A 23 2.67 -0.79 -10.50
N LYS A 24 2.80 -2.05 -10.04
CA LYS A 24 1.67 -2.99 -9.89
C LYS A 24 0.64 -2.45 -8.90
N LEU A 25 1.06 -1.90 -7.75
CA LEU A 25 0.19 -1.27 -6.76
C LEU A 25 -0.49 -0.01 -7.30
N ALA A 26 0.26 0.88 -7.96
CA ALA A 26 -0.29 2.10 -8.55
C ALA A 26 -1.30 1.83 -9.68
N LYS A 27 -1.08 0.76 -10.46
CA LYS A 27 -2.00 0.30 -11.51
C LYS A 27 -3.23 -0.39 -10.92
N GLY A 28 -3.04 -1.25 -9.93
CA GLY A 28 -4.11 -2.05 -9.33
C GLY A 28 -4.98 -1.29 -8.33
N ARG A 29 -4.46 -0.21 -7.73
CA ARG A 29 -5.10 0.62 -6.68
C ARG A 29 -5.94 -0.21 -5.70
N PRO A 30 -5.32 -1.16 -4.97
CA PRO A 30 -6.06 -2.01 -4.04
C PRO A 30 -6.72 -1.17 -2.93
N ALA A 31 -7.99 -1.45 -2.66
CA ALA A 31 -8.75 -0.78 -1.60
C ALA A 31 -8.40 -1.29 -0.19
N SER A 32 -7.69 -2.43 -0.10
CA SER A 32 -7.30 -3.03 1.17
C SER A 32 -5.97 -3.77 1.12
N LEU A 33 -5.36 -3.98 2.29
CA LEU A 33 -4.11 -4.74 2.41
C LEU A 33 -4.28 -6.19 1.94
N ALA A 34 -5.45 -6.80 2.15
CA ALA A 34 -5.74 -8.15 1.65
C ALA A 34 -5.81 -8.21 0.13
N GLN A 35 -6.30 -7.15 -0.52
CA GLN A 35 -6.27 -7.05 -1.98
C GLN A 35 -4.86 -6.81 -2.50
N ALA A 36 -4.06 -5.97 -1.82
CA ALA A 36 -2.65 -5.78 -2.14
C ALA A 36 -1.85 -7.09 -2.03
N ALA A 37 -2.19 -7.95 -1.06
CA ALA A 37 -1.55 -9.26 -0.87
C ALA A 37 -1.74 -10.22 -2.05
N ARG A 38 -2.73 -10.00 -2.90
CA ARG A 38 -2.98 -10.81 -4.11
C ARG A 38 -2.22 -10.33 -5.34
N ILE A 39 -1.47 -9.23 -5.24
CA ILE A 39 -0.63 -8.74 -6.33
C ILE A 39 0.49 -9.74 -6.55
N ASP A 40 0.71 -10.10 -7.81
CA ASP A 40 1.78 -11.00 -8.19
C ASP A 40 3.16 -10.47 -7.78
N GLY A 41 3.97 -11.35 -7.17
CA GLY A 41 5.27 -11.00 -6.58
C GLY A 41 5.20 -10.25 -5.25
N MET A 42 4.01 -10.06 -4.66
CA MET A 42 3.88 -9.44 -3.34
C MET A 42 4.47 -10.33 -2.26
N THR A 43 5.19 -9.72 -1.31
CA THR A 43 5.80 -10.42 -0.18
C THR A 43 5.25 -9.89 1.16
N PRO A 44 5.33 -10.67 2.24
CA PRO A 44 4.97 -10.19 3.58
C PRO A 44 5.71 -8.91 3.97
N ALA A 45 7.01 -8.80 3.62
CA ALA A 45 7.80 -7.60 3.89
C ALA A 45 7.27 -6.36 3.15
N ALA A 46 6.90 -6.50 1.88
CA ALA A 46 6.32 -5.41 1.09
C ALA A 46 4.96 -4.94 1.66
N LEU A 47 4.12 -5.88 2.13
CA LEU A 47 2.87 -5.55 2.80
C LEU A 47 3.10 -4.77 4.10
N MET A 48 4.14 -5.14 4.87
CA MET A 48 4.51 -4.41 6.08
C MET A 48 4.97 -2.99 5.78
N LEU A 49 5.68 -2.76 4.68
CA LEU A 49 6.08 -1.41 4.24
C LEU A 49 4.85 -0.56 3.86
N VAL A 50 3.89 -1.13 3.13
CA VAL A 50 2.63 -0.45 2.80
C VAL A 50 1.86 -0.10 4.05
N LEU A 51 1.71 -1.05 4.98
CA LEU A 51 1.03 -0.81 6.25
C LEU A 51 1.72 0.28 7.07
N ALA A 52 3.05 0.23 7.19
CA ALA A 52 3.83 1.25 7.90
C ALA A 52 3.65 2.63 7.28
N HIS A 53 3.62 2.74 5.96
CA HIS A 53 3.39 4.00 5.26
C HIS A 53 1.98 4.57 5.53
N VAL A 54 0.95 3.72 5.50
CA VAL A 54 -0.43 4.12 5.81
C VAL A 54 -0.58 4.59 7.26
N LYS A 55 0.10 3.94 8.21
CA LYS A 55 0.08 4.33 9.62
C LYS A 55 0.90 5.60 9.91
N LYS A 56 1.97 5.84 9.13
CA LYS A 56 2.85 7.00 9.27
C LYS A 56 2.26 8.26 8.65
N SER A 57 1.49 8.11 7.57
CA SER A 57 0.73 9.24 7.03
C SER A 57 -0.28 9.64 8.10
N PRO A 58 -0.17 10.84 8.72
CA PRO A 58 -1.22 11.30 9.59
C PRO A 58 -2.44 11.35 8.70
N GLN A 59 -3.38 10.45 8.95
CA GLN A 59 -4.72 10.60 8.42
C GLN A 59 -5.12 12.00 8.87
N ARG A 60 -5.05 12.98 7.97
CA ARG A 60 -5.91 14.15 8.05
C ARG A 60 -7.29 13.50 8.05
N ARG A 61 -7.78 13.20 9.25
CA ARG A 61 -9.16 12.84 9.52
C ARG A 61 -9.93 13.97 8.87
N SER A 62 -10.39 13.76 7.65
CA SER A 62 -11.40 14.58 7.03
C SER A 62 -12.61 14.39 7.93
N ALA A 63 -12.83 15.40 8.78
CA ALA A 63 -14.11 15.67 9.40
C ALA A 63 -15.15 16.00 8.31
#